data_AF-A0A2I1EJC7-F1
#
_entry.id   AF-A0A2I1EJC7-F1
#
_cell.length_a   1.000
_cell.length_b   1.000
_cell.length_c   1.000
_cell.angle_alpha   90.00
_cell.angle_beta   90.00
_cell.angle_gamma   90.00
#
_symmetry.space_group_name_H-M   'P 1'
#
loop_
_entity.id
_entity.type
_entity.pdbx_description
1 polymer ?
#
loop_
_entity_poly.entity_id
_entity_poly.type
_entity_poly.pdbx_seq_one_letter_code
_entity_poly.pdbx_strand_id
1 'polypeptide(L)' 'LLQFLTDNSMPTHLTKEQQAALKRKSRYFIILNDQLYKNNKDNPNRPIRVVKKREVEDILHHLHLDPLARHFSIDETY' A
#
# COMPACT_ATOMS: atom_id res chain seq x y z
N LEU A 1 7.97 -9.21 -0.17
CA LEU A 1 6.93 -8.71 -1.11
C LEU A 1 7.46 -7.59 -1.97
N LEU A 2 7.88 -6.45 -1.39
CA LEU A 2 8.50 -5.34 -2.13
C LEU A 2 9.62 -5.83 -3.04
N GLN A 3 10.65 -6.48 -2.49
CA GLN A 3 11.75 -7.07 -3.27
C GLN A 3 11.29 -8.01 -4.39
N PHE A 4 10.28 -8.86 -4.14
CA PHE A 4 9.73 -9.77 -5.15
C PHE A 4 9.02 -9.02 -6.28
N LEU A 5 8.34 -7.91 -5.98
CA LEU A 5 7.65 -7.10 -6.98
C LEU A 5 8.60 -6.15 -7.73
N THR A 6 9.69 -5.73 -7.10
CA THR A 6 10.70 -4.85 -7.69
C THR A 6 11.66 -5.63 -8.59
N ASP A 7 12.23 -6.72 -8.09
CA ASP A 7 13.32 -7.44 -8.75
C ASP A 7 12.83 -8.69 -9.51
N ASN A 8 11.54 -9.00 -9.40
CA ASN A 8 10.92 -10.23 -9.90
C ASN A 8 11.62 -11.53 -9.41
N SER A 9 12.33 -11.44 -8.29
CA SER A 9 13.17 -12.52 -7.75
C SER A 9 12.49 -13.20 -6.57
N MET A 10 12.27 -14.52 -6.67
CA MET A 10 11.65 -15.29 -5.58
C MET A 10 12.66 -15.48 -4.44
N PRO A 11 12.31 -15.15 -3.18
CA PRO A 11 13.25 -15.33 -2.08
C PRO A 11 13.52 -16.82 -1.82
N THR A 12 14.78 -17.22 -1.97
CA THR A 12 15.21 -18.63 -1.85
C THR A 12 15.22 -19.16 -0.42
N HIS A 13 15.29 -18.26 0.58
CA HIS A 13 15.24 -18.61 2.00
C HIS A 13 13.84 -19.04 2.47
N LEU A 14 12.79 -18.81 1.67
CA LEU A 14 11.41 -19.18 2.00
C LEU A 14 11.11 -20.62 1.60
N THR A 15 10.26 -21.28 2.38
CA THR A 15 9.72 -22.60 2.01
C THR A 15 8.86 -22.50 0.74
N LYS A 16 8.63 -23.63 0.04
CA LYS A 16 7.77 -23.66 -1.15
C LYS A 16 6.36 -23.12 -0.88
N GLU A 17 5.82 -23.41 0.31
CA GLU A 17 4.51 -22.90 0.73
C GLU A 17 4.50 -21.39 0.92
N GLN A 18 5.53 -20.85 1.58
CA GLN A 18 5.70 -19.40 1.77
C GLN A 18 5.89 -18.67 0.43
N GLN A 19 6.67 -19.24 -0.49
CA GLN A 19 6.82 -18.71 -1.84
C GLN A 19 5.50 -18.72 -2.61
N ALA A 20 4.72 -19.80 -2.51
CA ALA A 20 3.39 -19.87 -3.14
C ALA A 20 2.41 -18.86 -2.52
N ALA A 21 2.42 -18.69 -1.20
CA ALA A 21 1.64 -17.67 -0.51
C ALA A 21 2.03 -16.26 -0.95
N LEU A 22 3.34 -15.98 -1.06
CA LEU A 22 3.88 -14.71 -1.55
C LEU A 22 3.40 -14.42 -2.98
N LYS A 23 3.50 -15.41 -3.88
CA LYS A 23 3.06 -15.30 -5.29
C LYS A 23 1.54 -15.11 -5.42
N ARG A 24 0.73 -15.68 -4.52
CA ARG A 24 -0.71 -15.42 -4.49
C ARG A 24 -1.00 -14.00 -4.02
N LYS A 25 -0.31 -13.55 -2.96
CA LYS A 25 -0.47 -12.21 -2.38
C LYS A 25 -0.04 -11.12 -3.36
N SER A 26 1.05 -11.31 -4.09
CA SER A 26 1.61 -10.32 -5.01
C SER A 26 0.65 -9.88 -6.12
N ARG A 27 -0.30 -10.72 -6.52
CA ARG A 27 -1.30 -10.41 -7.57
C ARG A 27 -2.20 -9.22 -7.24
N TYR A 28 -2.30 -8.85 -5.97
CA TYR A 28 -3.14 -7.76 -5.48
C TYR A 28 -2.37 -6.45 -5.28
N PHE A 29 -1.07 -6.42 -5.62
CA PHE A 29 -0.22 -5.26 -5.37
C PHE A 29 0.62 -4.94 -6.60
N ILE A 30 0.95 -3.66 -6.74
CA ILE A 30 1.84 -3.13 -7.77
C ILE A 30 2.82 -2.15 -7.14
N ILE A 31 3.97 -1.97 -7.79
CA ILE A 31 4.91 -0.91 -7.48
C ILE A 31 4.72 0.20 -8.51
N LEU A 32 4.51 1.43 -8.04
CA LEU A 32 4.48 2.63 -8.87
C LEU A 32 5.34 3.69 -8.16
N ASN A 33 6.27 4.32 -8.89
CA ASN A 33 7.17 5.36 -8.33
C ASN A 33 7.83 4.93 -7.01
N ASP A 34 8.39 3.71 -6.97
CA ASP A 34 9.04 3.09 -5.80
C ASP A 34 8.14 2.92 -4.56
N GLN A 35 6.83 3.06 -4.72
CA GLN A 35 5.85 2.91 -3.66
C GLN A 35 4.96 1.70 -3.91
N LEU A 36 4.57 1.03 -2.83
CA LEU A 36 3.67 -0.10 -2.88
C LEU A 36 2.23 0.39 -2.92
N TYR A 37 1.45 -0.13 -3.87
CA TYR A 37 0.03 0.10 -3.97
C TYR A 37 -0.73 -1.22 -3.97
N LYS A 38 -1.92 -1.22 -3.37
CA LYS A 38 -2.92 -2.28 -3.47
C LYS A 38 -3.83 -2.00 -4.67
N ASN A 39 -4.08 -3.01 -5.47
CA ASN A 39 -5.03 -2.93 -6.57
C ASN A 39 -6.42 -2.61 -6.02
N ASN A 40 -7.02 -1.57 -6.58
CA ASN A 40 -8.38 -1.17 -6.26
C ASN A 40 -9.34 -1.93 -7.19
N LYS A 41 -10.22 -2.76 -6.59
CA LYS A 41 -11.18 -3.57 -7.36
C LYS A 41 -12.27 -2.72 -7.99
N ASP A 42 -12.64 -1.63 -7.33
CA ASP A 42 -13.76 -0.76 -7.74
C ASP A 42 -13.30 0.25 -8.81
N ASN A 43 -12.02 0.67 -8.74
CA ASN A 43 -11.42 1.54 -9.74
C ASN A 43 -9.98 1.15 -10.05
N PRO A 44 -9.74 0.32 -11.09
CA PRO A 44 -8.41 -0.14 -11.48
C PRO A 44 -7.41 0.98 -11.80
N ASN A 45 -7.89 2.16 -12.22
CA ASN A 45 -7.05 3.32 -12.54
C ASN A 45 -6.67 4.14 -11.29
N ARG A 46 -7.19 3.79 -10.11
CA ARG A 46 -6.92 4.46 -8.83
C ARG A 46 -6.47 3.45 -7.77
N PRO A 47 -5.25 2.90 -7.89
CA PRO A 47 -4.70 1.98 -6.90
C PRO A 47 -4.47 2.69 -5.55
N ILE A 48 -4.59 1.95 -4.45
CA ILE A 48 -4.56 2.50 -3.08
C ILE A 48 -3.14 2.41 -2.53
N ARG A 49 -2.54 3.55 -2.15
CA ARG A 49 -1.18 3.58 -1.60
C ARG A 49 -1.12 2.81 -0.28
N VAL A 50 -0.16 1.90 -0.15
CA VAL A 50 0.15 1.21 1.10
C VAL A 50 1.17 2.03 1.87
N VAL A 51 0.76 2.54 3.02
CA VAL A 51 1.60 3.34 3.92
C VAL A 51 2.12 2.50 5.08
N LYS A 52 3.32 2.81 5.58
CA LYS A 52 3.83 2.19 6.80
C LYS A 52 3.11 2.79 8.00
N LYS A 53 2.92 2.01 9.07
CA LYS A 53 2.25 2.48 10.30
C LYS A 53 2.86 3.78 10.85
N ARG A 54 4.19 3.90 10.82
CA ARG A 54 4.91 5.10 11.27
C ARG A 54 4.65 6.36 10.43
N GLU A 55 4.23 6.20 9.17
CA GLU A 55 3.95 7.32 8.26
C GLU A 55 2.51 7.81 8.43
N VAL A 56 1.64 7.03 9.09
CA VAL A 56 0.21 7.36 9.24
C VAL A 56 0.03 8.63 10.07
N GLU A 57 0.75 8.74 11.19
CA GLU A 57 0.66 9.90 12.08
C GLU A 57 1.07 11.19 11.37
N ASP A 58 2.21 11.17 10.67
CA ASP A 58 2.69 12.30 9.88
C ASP A 58 1.71 12.69 8.76
N ILE A 59 1.10 11.71 8.08
CA ILE A 59 0.10 11.97 7.03
C ILE A 59 -1.14 12.61 7.62
N LEU A 60 -1.66 12.09 8.73
CA LEU A 60 -2.85 12.62 9.39
C LEU A 60 -2.59 14.04 9.92
N HIS A 61 -1.41 14.27 10.50
CA HIS A 61 -1.00 15.57 10.99
C HIS A 61 -0.93 16.62 9.87
N HIS A 62 -0.29 16.29 8.73
CA HIS A 62 -0.24 17.19 7.58
C HIS A 62 -1.63 17.42 6.97
N LEU A 63 -2.49 16.40 6.92
CA LEU A 63 -3.87 16.55 6.45
C LEU A 63 -4.68 17.48 7.34
N HIS A 64 -4.48 17.41 8.66
CA HIS A 64 -5.17 18.28 9.62
C HIS A 64 -4.68 19.73 9.57
N LEU A 65 -3.39 19.94 9.30
CA LEU A 65 -2.78 21.28 9.28
C LEU A 65 -2.82 21.99 7.94
N ASP A 66 -3.00 21.27 6.83
CA ASP A 66 -3.04 21.87 5.50
C ASP A 66 -4.36 22.66 5.32
N PRO A 67 -4.31 24.00 5.20
CA PRO A 67 -5.51 24.83 5.04
C PRO A 67 -6.22 24.59 3.69
N LEU A 68 -5.58 23.90 2.74
CA LEU A 68 -6.16 23.43 1.48
C LEU A 68 -6.68 21.99 1.56
N ALA A 69 -6.32 21.22 2.60
CA ALA A 69 -6.91 19.92 2.94
C ALA A 69 -8.27 20.11 3.64
N ARG A 70 -9.10 20.93 3.00
CA ARG A 70 -10.41 21.42 3.41
C ARG A 70 -11.22 20.39 4.21
N HIS A 71 -11.29 20.61 5.52
CA HIS A 71 -12.39 20.20 6.40
C HIS A 71 -12.91 18.76 6.21
N PHE A 72 -12.05 17.76 6.40
CA PHE A 72 -12.55 16.44 6.82
C PHE A 72 -12.88 16.52 8.31
N SER A 73 -13.99 17.21 8.63
CA SER A 73 -14.57 17.14 9.97
C SER A 73 -14.80 15.66 10.31
N ILE A 74 -14.50 15.31 11.56
CA ILE A 74 -14.47 13.97 12.17
C ILE A 74 -15.86 13.25 12.16
N ASP A 75 -16.84 13.73 11.42
CA ASP A 75 -18.24 13.33 11.58
C ASP A 75 -18.71 12.10 10.77
N GLU A 76 -17.85 11.40 10.04
CA GLU A 76 -18.23 10.13 9.38
C GLU A 76 -17.19 9.02 9.55
N THR A 77 -16.85 8.72 10.80
CA THR A 77 -16.30 7.40 11.16
C THR A 77 -17.07 6.80 12.32
N TYR A 78 -18.20 6.13 12.01
CA TYR A 78 -18.79 5.05 12.79
C TYR A 78 -19.30 3.96 11.84
#